data_AF-A0A242WBJ3-F1
#
_entry.id   AF-A0A242WBJ3-F1
#
_cell.length_a   1.000
_cell.length_b   1.000
_cell.length_c   1.000
_cell.angle_alpha   90.00
_cell.angle_beta   90.00
_cell.angle_gamma   90.00
#
_symmetry.space_group_name_H-M   'P 1'
#
loop_
_entity.id
_entity.type
_entity.pdbx_description
1 polymer ?
#
loop_
_entity_poly.entity_id
_entity_poly.type
_entity_poly.pdbx_seq_one_letter_code
_entity_poly.pdbx_strand_id
1 'polypeptide(L)'
;MKKILLFVYPTFAEFEITVATALLRNKYEIITAGLTKEMIISETGLQVQPHIELGEVRVEEYEGIIIPGGDAIHMEDAEVLFSVIRQFHEQEKLVAAICAGPYALAKAGLFKENSYTVTMDYRKLDCFPASPSLHSIKLFVLVASESMASD
;
A
#
# COMPACT_ATOMS: atom_id res chain seq x y z
N MET A 1 -21.08 1.48 -4.31
CA MET A 1 -20.31 1.96 -3.15
C MET A 1 -18.91 2.28 -3.65
N LYS A 2 -18.24 3.32 -3.14
CA LYS A 2 -16.85 3.59 -3.51
C LYS A 2 -15.95 2.44 -3.02
N LYS A 3 -14.86 2.12 -3.72
CA LYS A 3 -13.98 0.98 -3.38
C LYS A 3 -12.59 1.44 -2.93
N ILE A 4 -11.99 0.72 -2.00
CA ILE A 4 -10.57 0.84 -1.65
C ILE A 4 -9.90 -0.51 -1.92
N LEU A 5 -8.78 -0.47 -2.62
CA LEU A 5 -7.96 -1.64 -2.86
C LEU A 5 -7.06 -1.89 -1.64
N LEU A 6 -7.01 -3.12 -1.15
CA LEU A 6 -6.11 -3.54 -0.09
C LEU A 6 -5.16 -4.61 -0.65
N PHE A 7 -3.89 -4.28 -0.79
CA PHE A 7 -2.90 -5.26 -1.21
C PHE A 7 -2.63 -6.26 -0.08
N VAL A 8 -2.69 -7.55 -0.40
CA VAL A 8 -2.37 -8.65 0.52
C VAL A 8 -1.37 -9.60 -0.13
N TYR A 9 -0.42 -10.09 0.65
CA TYR A 9 0.67 -10.93 0.17
C TYR A 9 1.15 -11.86 1.29
N PRO A 10 1.84 -12.97 1.01
CA PRO A 10 2.37 -13.84 2.06
C PRO A 10 3.13 -13.04 3.12
N THR A 11 2.91 -13.34 4.40
CA THR A 11 3.49 -12.63 5.56
C THR A 11 3.02 -11.19 5.79
N PHE A 12 2.00 -10.70 5.07
CA PHE A 12 1.50 -9.35 5.34
C PHE A 12 1.04 -9.21 6.80
N ALA A 13 1.37 -8.07 7.41
CA ALA A 13 1.05 -7.74 8.79
C ALA A 13 -0.43 -7.32 8.91
N GLU A 14 -1.31 -8.30 9.08
CA GLU A 14 -2.76 -8.10 9.00
C GLU A 14 -3.31 -7.17 10.09
N PHE A 15 -2.66 -7.12 11.25
CA PHE A 15 -3.05 -6.22 12.33
C PHE A 15 -2.93 -4.73 11.93
N GLU A 16 -2.02 -4.38 11.02
CA GLU A 16 -1.78 -2.99 10.57
C GLU A 16 -2.98 -2.39 9.84
N ILE A 17 -3.81 -3.22 9.21
CA ILE A 17 -4.95 -2.75 8.40
C ILE A 17 -6.29 -2.81 9.15
N THR A 18 -6.33 -3.42 10.33
CA THR A 18 -7.59 -3.68 11.05
C THR A 18 -8.34 -2.41 11.42
N VAL A 19 -7.66 -1.44 12.03
CA VAL A 19 -8.28 -0.17 12.45
C VAL A 19 -8.70 0.66 11.23
N ALA A 20 -7.83 0.75 10.22
CA ALA A 20 -8.14 1.51 9.00
C ALA A 20 -9.35 0.94 8.27
N THR A 21 -9.40 -0.38 8.04
CA THR A 21 -10.53 -1.04 7.40
C THR A 21 -11.81 -0.96 8.23
N ALA A 22 -11.73 -1.05 9.56
CA ALA A 22 -12.88 -0.89 10.44
C ALA A 22 -13.49 0.53 10.37
N LEU A 23 -12.68 1.57 10.21
CA LEU A 23 -13.15 2.96 10.04
C LEU A 23 -13.72 3.21 8.64
N LEU A 24 -13.17 2.57 7.60
CA LEU A 24 -13.56 2.80 6.22
C LEU A 24 -14.81 2.00 5.80
N ARG A 25 -15.11 0.87 6.45
CA ARG A 25 -16.14 -0.10 6.02
C ARG A 25 -17.56 0.45 5.80
N ASN A 26 -17.91 1.56 6.44
CA ASN A 26 -19.24 2.17 6.29
C ASN A 26 -19.35 3.10 5.07
N LYS A 27 -18.21 3.52 4.50
CA LYS A 27 -18.14 4.44 3.36
C LYS A 27 -17.59 3.75 2.10
N TYR A 28 -16.74 2.75 2.28
CA TYR A 28 -16.02 2.08 1.22
C TYR A 28 -16.14 0.56 1.31
N GLU A 29 -16.22 -0.06 0.14
CA GLU A 29 -16.01 -1.49 -0.02
C GLU A 29 -14.51 -1.78 -0.06
N ILE A 30 -14.03 -2.68 0.80
CA ILE A 30 -12.62 -3.07 0.80
C ILE A 30 -12.46 -4.30 -0.08
N ILE A 31 -11.68 -4.16 -1.16
CA ILE A 31 -11.39 -5.25 -2.09
C ILE A 31 -9.93 -5.66 -1.89
N THR A 32 -9.70 -6.90 -1.46
CA THR A 32 -8.33 -7.42 -1.33
C THR A 32 -7.80 -7.89 -2.68
N ALA A 33 -6.57 -7.52 -3.00
CA ALA A 33 -5.86 -7.94 -4.20
C ALA A 33 -4.51 -8.57 -3.85
N GLY A 34 -4.23 -9.73 -4.45
CA GLY A 34 -2.95 -10.43 -4.33
C GLY A 34 -2.21 -10.47 -5.65
N LEU A 35 -0.97 -10.98 -5.65
CA LEU A 35 -0.28 -11.32 -6.90
C LEU A 35 -0.97 -12.46 -7.65
N THR A 36 -1.58 -13.38 -6.89
CA THR A 36 -2.46 -14.44 -7.38
C THR A 36 -3.73 -14.47 -6.53
N LYS A 37 -4.73 -15.24 -6.97
CA LYS A 37 -5.90 -15.63 -6.18
C LYS A 37 -5.67 -16.89 -5.35
N GLU A 38 -4.44 -17.21 -4.97
CA GLU A 38 -4.22 -18.30 -4.03
C GLU A 38 -4.41 -17.82 -2.59
N MET A 39 -4.70 -18.77 -1.69
CA MET A 39 -4.80 -18.48 -0.27
C MET A 39 -3.45 -17.99 0.28
N ILE A 40 -3.50 -16.90 1.03
CA ILE A 40 -2.34 -16.25 1.64
C ILE A 40 -2.34 -16.48 3.15
N ILE A 41 -1.17 -16.73 3.71
CA ILE A 41 -0.95 -16.77 5.16
C ILE A 41 -0.32 -15.44 5.59
N SER A 42 -1.00 -14.72 6.47
CA SER A 42 -0.53 -13.46 7.10
C SER A 42 0.58 -13.69 8.14
N GLU A 43 1.17 -12.62 8.66
CA GLU A 43 2.24 -12.68 9.66
C GLU A 43 1.84 -13.50 10.90
N THR A 44 0.59 -13.38 11.38
CA THR A 44 0.12 -14.12 12.56
C THR A 44 -0.48 -15.49 12.25
N GLY A 45 -0.46 -15.92 10.98
CA GLY A 45 -0.98 -17.21 10.55
C GLY A 45 -2.45 -17.21 10.15
N LEU A 46 -3.14 -16.06 10.09
CA LEU A 46 -4.49 -15.98 9.53
C LEU A 46 -4.45 -16.23 8.02
N GLN A 47 -5.44 -16.96 7.52
CA GLN A 47 -5.62 -17.26 6.11
C GLN A 47 -6.55 -16.24 5.46
N VAL A 48 -6.10 -15.64 4.36
CA VAL A 48 -6.87 -14.68 3.57
C VAL A 48 -6.86 -15.09 2.12
N GLN A 49 -8.04 -15.08 1.52
CA GLN A 49 -8.23 -15.33 0.09
C GLN A 49 -8.43 -13.97 -0.61
N PRO A 50 -7.53 -13.56 -1.52
CA PRO A 50 -7.74 -12.35 -2.32
C PRO A 50 -9.06 -12.41 -3.11
N HIS A 51 -9.75 -11.28 -3.21
CA HIS A 51 -10.94 -11.15 -4.06
C HIS A 51 -10.55 -11.19 -5.54
N ILE A 52 -9.41 -10.57 -5.88
CA ILE A 52 -8.88 -10.42 -7.24
C ILE A 52 -7.36 -10.55 -7.27
N GLU A 53 -6.82 -10.77 -8.46
CA GLU A 53 -5.39 -10.58 -8.74
C GLU A 53 -5.11 -9.12 -9.09
N LEU A 54 -3.89 -8.66 -8.82
CA LEU A 54 -3.45 -7.32 -9.22
C LEU A 54 -3.57 -7.08 -10.73
N GLY A 55 -3.41 -8.13 -11.55
CA GLY A 55 -3.59 -8.05 -13.01
C GLY A 55 -5.03 -7.79 -13.45
N GLU A 56 -6.02 -7.99 -12.57
CA GLU A 56 -7.44 -7.72 -12.84
C GLU A 56 -7.85 -6.29 -12.43
N VAL A 57 -6.96 -5.52 -11.78
CA VAL A 57 -7.29 -4.21 -11.22
C VAL A 57 -7.50 -3.17 -12.31
N ARG A 58 -8.67 -2.53 -12.26
CA ARG A 58 -9.00 -1.31 -13.01
C ARG A 58 -9.00 -0.12 -12.05
N VAL A 59 -7.91 0.66 -12.06
CA VAL A 59 -7.65 1.69 -11.04
C VAL A 59 -8.78 2.72 -10.95
N GLU A 60 -9.45 3.03 -12.05
CA GLU A 60 -10.61 3.92 -12.14
C GLU A 60 -11.77 3.52 -11.20
N GLU A 61 -11.91 2.24 -10.86
CA GLU A 61 -12.98 1.74 -9.99
C GLU A 61 -12.73 1.95 -8.48
N TYR A 62 -11.52 2.34 -8.11
CA TYR A 62 -11.08 2.47 -6.73
C TYR A 62 -10.71 3.92 -6.40
N GLU A 63 -10.92 4.34 -5.17
CA GLU A 63 -10.52 5.67 -4.69
C GLU A 63 -9.07 5.68 -4.17
N GLY A 64 -8.47 4.51 -3.98
CA GLY A 64 -7.10 4.38 -3.52
C GLY A 64 -6.67 2.95 -3.21
N ILE A 65 -5.41 2.83 -2.83
CA ILE A 65 -4.75 1.58 -2.42
C ILE A 65 -4.12 1.70 -1.02
N ILE A 66 -4.24 0.64 -0.22
CA ILE A 66 -3.56 0.47 1.07
C ILE A 66 -2.57 -0.70 0.97
N ILE A 67 -1.34 -0.48 1.42
CA ILE A 67 -0.24 -1.45 1.35
C ILE A 67 0.32 -1.68 2.76
N PRO A 68 0.03 -2.82 3.40
CA PRO A 68 0.59 -3.18 4.70
C PRO A 68 2.08 -3.51 4.63
N GLY A 69 2.72 -3.66 5.79
CA GLY A 69 4.00 -4.31 5.95
C GLY A 69 3.91 -5.83 5.96
N GLY A 70 5.02 -6.46 6.35
CA GLY A 70 5.31 -7.89 6.17
C GLY A 70 6.72 -8.05 5.58
N ASP A 71 7.07 -9.24 5.10
CA ASP A 71 8.36 -9.45 4.45
C ASP A 71 8.37 -8.85 3.03
N ALA A 72 9.22 -7.84 2.81
CA ALA A 72 9.32 -7.13 1.54
C ALA A 72 9.83 -8.01 0.39
N ILE A 73 10.43 -9.19 0.67
CA ILE A 73 10.86 -10.14 -0.37
C ILE A 73 9.71 -10.54 -1.29
N HIS A 74 8.49 -10.60 -0.77
CA HIS A 74 7.29 -10.93 -1.57
C HIS A 74 6.86 -9.82 -2.54
N MET A 75 7.46 -8.63 -2.42
CA MET A 75 7.22 -7.50 -3.29
C MET A 75 8.43 -7.16 -4.18
N GLU A 76 9.59 -7.81 -4.02
CA GLU A 76 10.86 -7.41 -4.64
C GLU A 76 10.77 -7.25 -6.17
N ASP A 77 10.09 -8.18 -6.84
CA ASP A 77 9.92 -8.22 -8.29
C ASP A 77 8.45 -8.08 -8.71
N ALA A 78 7.61 -7.49 -7.85
CA ALA A 78 6.18 -7.32 -8.09
C ALA A 78 5.88 -6.15 -9.06
N GLU A 79 6.36 -6.24 -10.31
CA GLU A 79 6.19 -5.18 -11.31
C GLU A 79 4.74 -4.77 -11.56
N VAL A 80 3.81 -5.73 -11.47
CA VAL A 80 2.37 -5.46 -11.55
C VAL A 80 1.88 -4.56 -10.40
N LEU A 81 2.37 -4.78 -9.18
CA LEU A 81 2.07 -3.93 -8.03
C LEU A 81 2.61 -2.52 -8.25
N PHE A 82 3.87 -2.40 -8.71
CA PHE A 82 4.49 -1.10 -8.95
C PHE A 82 3.77 -0.31 -10.05
N SER A 83 3.32 -0.99 -11.11
CA SER A 83 2.48 -0.39 -12.16
C SER A 83 1.15 0.11 -11.62
N VAL A 84 0.45 -0.70 -10.83
CA VAL A 84 -0.83 -0.31 -10.21
C VAL A 84 -0.64 0.91 -9.29
N ILE A 85 0.42 0.93 -8.47
CA ILE A 85 0.75 2.07 -7.59
C ILE A 85 0.97 3.35 -8.40
N ARG A 86 1.75 3.28 -9.49
CA ARG A 86 1.96 4.43 -10.38
C ARG A 86 0.65 4.94 -10.97
N GLN A 87 -0.23 4.05 -11.43
CA GLN A 87 -1.53 4.44 -11.97
C GLN A 87 -2.44 5.12 -10.93
N PHE A 88 -2.46 4.64 -9.68
CA PHE A 88 -3.17 5.34 -8.59
C PHE A 88 -2.60 6.75 -8.38
N HIS A 89 -1.28 6.86 -8.35
CA HIS A 89 -0.61 8.15 -8.15
C HIS A 89 -0.86 9.13 -9.31
N GLU A 90 -0.76 8.69 -10.56
CA GLU A 90 -1.01 9.48 -11.77
C GLU A 90 -2.46 9.97 -11.86
N GLN A 91 -3.40 9.22 -11.30
CA GLN A 91 -4.81 9.60 -11.20
C GLN A 91 -5.12 10.45 -9.95
N GLU A 92 -4.10 10.91 -9.22
CA GLU A 92 -4.23 11.70 -7.98
C GLU A 92 -5.08 11.01 -6.90
N LYS A 93 -5.07 9.68 -6.88
CA LYS A 93 -5.79 8.85 -5.91
C LYS A 93 -4.93 8.54 -4.70
N LEU A 94 -5.59 8.09 -3.64
CA LEU A 94 -4.93 7.77 -2.38
C LEU A 94 -3.95 6.59 -2.55
N VAL A 95 -2.71 6.78 -2.12
CA VAL A 95 -1.70 5.71 -2.00
C VAL A 95 -1.21 5.69 -0.55
N ALA A 96 -1.65 4.71 0.22
CA ALA A 96 -1.28 4.56 1.63
C ALA A 96 -0.39 3.34 1.84
N ALA A 97 0.67 3.49 2.64
CA ALA A 97 1.56 2.41 2.98
C ALA A 97 2.03 2.46 4.44
N ILE A 98 2.36 1.32 5.03
CA ILE A 98 2.81 1.24 6.42
C ILE A 98 3.91 0.18 6.58
N CYS A 99 4.79 0.39 7.57
CA CYS A 99 5.88 -0.52 7.92
C CYS A 99 6.84 -0.81 6.75
N ALA A 100 6.77 -2.00 6.15
CA ALA A 100 7.55 -2.37 4.96
C ALA A 100 6.85 -2.01 3.63
N GLY A 101 5.54 -1.73 3.64
CA GLY A 101 4.77 -1.30 2.48
C GLY A 101 5.36 -0.12 1.69
N PRO A 102 6.00 0.90 2.32
CA PRO A 102 6.71 1.96 1.59
C PRO A 102 7.78 1.45 0.62
N TYR A 103 8.31 0.23 0.80
CA TYR A 103 9.18 -0.41 -0.19
C TYR A 103 8.55 -0.43 -1.59
N ALA A 104 7.27 -0.75 -1.69
CA ALA A 104 6.57 -0.82 -2.97
C ALA A 104 6.42 0.57 -3.61
N LEU A 105 6.20 1.62 -2.80
CA LEU A 105 6.17 3.01 -3.29
C LEU A 105 7.55 3.46 -3.79
N ALA A 106 8.62 3.07 -3.10
CA ALA A 106 9.99 3.36 -3.50
C ALA A 106 10.33 2.70 -4.84
N LYS A 107 10.04 1.41 -4.99
CA LYS A 107 10.22 0.67 -6.25
C LYS A 107 9.33 1.19 -7.37
N ALA A 108 8.15 1.72 -7.04
CA ALA A 108 7.28 2.42 -7.99
C ALA A 108 7.77 3.84 -8.35
N GLY A 109 8.74 4.40 -7.63
CA GLY A 109 9.38 5.69 -7.93
C GLY A 109 8.69 6.92 -7.33
N LEU A 110 7.82 6.76 -6.33
CA LEU A 110 6.92 7.81 -5.84
C LEU A 110 7.57 8.83 -4.86
N PHE A 111 8.77 8.57 -4.34
CA PHE A 111 9.38 9.40 -3.28
C PHE A 111 10.30 10.53 -3.77
N LYS A 112 10.41 10.78 -5.08
CA LYS A 112 11.29 11.84 -5.61
C LYS A 112 10.93 13.24 -5.09
N GLU A 113 9.67 13.49 -4.80
CA GLU A 113 9.16 14.81 -4.37
C GLU A 113 8.33 14.76 -3.08
N ASN A 114 8.19 13.57 -2.46
CA ASN A 114 7.29 13.35 -1.32
C ASN A 114 8.07 12.97 -0.05
N SER A 115 7.70 13.59 1.08
CA SER A 115 8.18 13.17 2.40
C SER A 115 7.65 11.78 2.77
N TYR A 116 8.47 10.95 3.41
CA TYR A 116 8.08 9.62 3.86
C TYR A 116 8.71 9.26 5.20
N THR A 117 8.10 8.27 5.87
CA THR A 117 8.67 7.55 7.01
C THR A 117 8.66 6.06 6.69
N VAL A 118 9.65 5.31 7.17
CA VAL A 118 9.76 3.88 6.90
C VAL A 118 10.49 3.20 8.05
N THR A 119 10.09 1.98 8.38
CA THR A 119 10.72 1.20 9.47
C THR A 119 12.11 0.68 9.07
N MET A 120 12.33 0.49 7.76
CA MET A 120 13.57 -0.06 7.21
C MET A 120 14.70 0.96 7.19
N ASP A 121 15.94 0.46 7.24
CA ASP A 121 17.13 1.28 6.98
C ASP A 121 17.24 1.59 5.49
N TYR A 122 16.49 2.60 5.04
CA TYR A 122 16.38 3.02 3.63
C TYR A 122 17.73 3.31 2.97
N ARG A 123 18.77 3.63 3.76
CA ARG A 123 20.13 3.88 3.26
C ARG A 123 20.81 2.63 2.68
N LYS A 124 20.27 1.44 2.96
CA LYS A 124 20.75 0.16 2.42
C LYS A 124 19.97 -0.30 1.19
N LEU A 125 18.99 0.48 0.74
CA LEU A 125 18.09 0.13 -0.35
C LEU A 125 18.14 1.20 -1.44
N ASP A 126 18.61 0.82 -2.63
CA ASP A 126 18.86 1.75 -3.74
C ASP A 126 17.58 2.38 -4.32
N CYS A 127 16.40 1.87 -3.94
CA CYS A 127 15.11 2.39 -4.39
C CYS A 127 14.62 3.62 -3.61
N PHE A 128 15.18 3.92 -2.44
CA PHE A 128 14.80 5.10 -1.66
C PHE A 128 15.74 6.28 -1.95
N PRO A 129 15.24 7.53 -2.03
CA PRO A 129 16.10 8.70 -2.11
C PRO A 129 16.87 8.91 -0.79
N ALA A 130 18.03 9.57 -0.87
CA ALA A 130 18.98 9.68 0.25
C ALA A 130 18.54 10.59 1.41
N SER A 131 17.41 11.32 1.31
CA SER A 131 16.98 12.28 2.33
C SER A 131 15.47 12.21 2.60
N PRO A 132 15.01 11.43 3.59
CA PRO A 132 13.71 11.64 4.18
C PRO A 132 13.78 12.93 5.00
N SER A 133 12.85 13.86 4.80
CA SER A 133 12.72 15.03 5.66
C SER A 133 12.35 14.57 7.08
N LEU A 134 13.36 14.44 7.95
CA LEU A 134 13.23 14.11 9.38
C LEU A 134 12.69 15.32 10.16
N HIS A 135 11.44 15.69 9.91
CA HIS A 135 10.71 16.58 10.81
C HIS A 135 9.41 15.90 11.23
N SER A 136 9.43 15.38 12.46
CA SER A 136 8.29 14.86 13.23
C SER A 136 7.95 13.38 13.01
N ILE A 137 8.00 12.61 14.10
CA ILE A 137 7.38 11.29 14.21
C ILE A 137 5.89 11.44 13.92
N LYS A 138 5.46 11.02 12.75
CA LYS A 138 4.09 10.62 12.46
C LYS A 138 4.15 9.24 11.84
N LEU A 139 3.83 8.23 12.65
CA LEU A 139 3.29 6.96 12.15
C LEU A 139 2.12 7.31 11.19
N PHE A 140 1.93 6.55 10.12
CA PHE A 140 1.11 6.80 8.91
C PHE A 140 1.88 7.45 7.74
N VAL A 141 2.33 6.64 6.78
CA VAL A 141 2.48 7.14 5.39
C VAL A 141 1.10 7.03 4.73
N LEU A 142 0.25 8.00 5.01
CA LEU A 142 -0.81 8.41 4.07
C LEU A 142 -0.12 9.35 3.08
N VAL A 143 0.21 8.89 1.86
CA VAL A 143 0.34 9.82 0.73
C VAL A 143 -1.10 10.13 0.32
N ALA A 144 -1.75 10.98 1.11
CA ALA A 144 -3.00 11.59 0.70
C ALA A 144 -2.62 12.64 -0.35
N SER A 145 -3.11 12.48 -1.58
CA SER A 145 -3.33 13.63 -2.44
C SER A 145 -4.24 14.59 -1.66
N GLU A 146 -3.96 15.89 -1.70
CA GLU A 146 -4.63 16.92 -0.89
C GLU A 146 -6.16 17.02 -1.12
N SER A 147 -6.75 16.19 -1.99
CA SER A 147 -8.14 16.27 -2.44
C SER A 147 -9.19 15.56 -1.56
N MET A 148 -8.80 14.76 -0.57
CA MET A 148 -9.76 13.96 0.22
C MET A 148 -10.19 14.59 1.56
N ALA A 149 -9.76 15.82 1.87
CA ALA A 149 -10.07 16.50 3.14
C ALA A 149 -11.23 17.51 3.07
N SER A 150 -11.89 17.65 1.92
CA SER A 150 -13.07 18.51 1.77
C SER A 150 -14.32 17.67 1.54
N ASP A 151 -15.02 17.36 2.64
CA ASP A 151 -16.48 17.18 2.72
C ASP A 151 -16.94 17.27 4.19
#